data_AF-A0A552KL39-F1
#
_entry.id   AF-A0A552KL39-F1
#
_cell.length_a   1.000
_cell.length_b   1.000
_cell.length_c   1.000
_cell.angle_alpha   90.00
_cell.angle_beta   90.00
_cell.angle_gamma   90.00
#
_symmetry.space_group_name_H-M   'P 1'
#
loop_
_entity.id
_entity.type
_entity.pdbx_description
1 polymer ?
#
loop_
_entity_poly.entity_id
_entity_poly.type
_entity_poly.pdbx_seq_one_letter_code
_entity_poly.pdbx_strand_id
1 'polypeptide(L)'
;MYSSSMTNEEWSIVEPLLPKKKLTGPPKWTKRQILDGIFYQLKNGGNWRDLTKDFPPYSTVFWHYKQWRSQGIIQKIMEELHRRLRQQEKKLVDESNYD
;
A
#
# COMPACT_ATOMS: atom_id res chain seq x y z
N MET A 1 -2.20 11.49 13.95
CA MET A 1 -1.30 11.40 12.78
C MET A 1 -1.26 9.94 12.33
N TYR A 2 -1.61 9.66 11.08
CA TYR A 2 -1.75 8.29 10.57
C TYR A 2 -0.39 7.61 10.40
N SER A 3 -0.01 6.74 11.35
CA SER A 3 1.21 5.90 11.29
C SER A 3 1.06 4.69 10.34
N SER A 4 0.50 4.91 9.16
CA SER A 4 0.32 3.85 8.14
C SER A 4 0.77 4.29 6.75
N SER A 5 1.51 5.41 6.66
CA SER A 5 2.26 5.73 5.44
C SER A 5 3.41 4.76 5.31
N MET A 6 3.40 3.93 4.26
CA MET A 6 4.49 3.01 3.94
C MET A 6 5.82 3.77 3.92
N THR A 7 6.87 3.23 4.53
CA THR A 7 8.19 3.89 4.58
C THR A 7 8.78 4.01 3.17
N ASN A 8 9.70 4.96 2.96
CA ASN A 8 10.37 5.11 1.66
C ASN A 8 11.16 3.85 1.26
N GLU A 9 11.66 3.12 2.25
CA GLU A 9 12.37 1.85 2.07
C GLU A 9 11.44 0.75 1.55
N GLU A 10 10.28 0.57 2.18
CA GLU A 10 9.24 -0.35 1.69
C GLU A 10 8.75 0.05 0.30
N TRP A 11 8.58 1.36 0.05
CA TRP A 11 8.21 1.89 -1.27
C TRP A 11 9.21 1.49 -2.35
N SER A 12 10.51 1.54 -2.08
CA SER A 12 11.56 1.17 -3.04
C SER A 12 11.46 -0.28 -3.52
N ILE A 13 10.94 -1.20 -2.68
CA ILE A 13 10.72 -2.60 -3.06
C ILE A 13 9.38 -2.80 -3.76
N VAL A 14 8.35 -2.05 -3.37
CA VAL A 14 7.01 -2.18 -3.96
C VAL A 14 6.92 -1.52 -5.34
N GLU A 15 7.58 -0.38 -5.53
CA GLU A 15 7.62 0.37 -6.78
C GLU A 15 7.92 -0.48 -8.03
N PRO A 16 8.98 -1.33 -8.05
CA PRO A 16 9.29 -2.16 -9.22
C PRO A 16 8.27 -3.27 -9.49
N LEU A 17 7.47 -3.68 -8.49
CA LEU A 17 6.40 -4.68 -8.66
C LEU A 17 5.16 -4.10 -9.35
N LEU A 18 5.02 -2.77 -9.35
CA LEU A 18 3.90 -2.10 -9.97
C LEU A 18 4.08 -2.01 -11.49
N PRO A 19 3.00 -2.14 -12.27
CA PRO A 19 3.10 -2.13 -13.71
C PRO A 19 3.65 -0.77 -14.17
N LYS A 20 4.71 -0.79 -15.01
CA LYS A 20 5.28 0.42 -15.60
C LYS A 20 4.21 1.06 -16.50
N LYS A 21 3.88 2.33 -16.26
CA LYS A 21 2.87 3.05 -17.04
C LYS A 21 3.42 3.29 -18.45
N LYS A 22 2.65 3.00 -19.50
CA LYS A 22 2.83 3.67 -20.81
C LYS A 22 2.42 5.12 -20.60
N LEU A 23 3.37 6.06 -20.64
CA LEU A 23 3.15 7.46 -20.26
C LEU A 23 1.96 8.07 -21.02
N THR A 24 0.90 8.40 -20.29
CA THR A 24 -0.14 9.32 -20.74
C THR A 24 -0.29 10.37 -19.65
N GLY A 25 0.49 11.45 -19.78
CA GLY A 25 0.50 12.61 -18.89
C GLY A 25 1.06 12.39 -17.47
N PRO A 26 1.46 13.48 -16.79
CA PRO A 26 1.86 13.44 -15.39
C PRO A 26 0.65 13.01 -14.54
N PRO A 27 0.75 11.93 -13.76
CA PRO A 27 -0.36 11.50 -12.92
C PRO A 27 -0.58 12.51 -11.78
N LYS A 28 -1.84 12.95 -11.58
CA LYS A 28 -2.23 13.84 -10.47
C LYS A 28 -1.97 13.23 -9.09
N TRP A 29 -1.88 11.91 -9.01
CA TRP A 29 -1.66 11.14 -7.79
C TRP A 29 -0.53 10.15 -8.01
N THR A 30 0.37 10.05 -7.03
CA THR A 30 1.45 9.05 -7.08
C THR A 30 0.88 7.65 -6.86
N LYS A 31 1.55 6.63 -7.41
CA LYS A 31 1.18 5.23 -7.15
C LYS A 31 1.19 4.89 -5.65
N ARG A 32 2.05 5.57 -4.88
CA ARG A 32 2.12 5.46 -3.42
C ARG A 32 0.83 5.91 -2.76
N GLN A 33 0.35 7.11 -3.09
CA GLN A 33 -0.93 7.60 -2.55
C GLN A 33 -2.11 6.67 -2.89
N ILE A 34 -2.09 6.06 -4.08
CA ILE A 34 -3.10 5.09 -4.48
C ILE A 34 -2.98 3.81 -3.63
N LEU A 35 -1.78 3.26 -3.47
CA LEU A 35 -1.55 2.08 -2.62
C LEU A 35 -1.89 2.34 -1.16
N ASP A 36 -1.49 3.50 -0.62
CA ASP A 36 -1.81 3.90 0.75
C ASP A 36 -3.34 3.95 0.95
N GLY A 37 -4.08 4.49 -0.02
CA GLY A 37 -5.56 4.49 -0.01
C GLY A 37 -6.16 3.07 -0.09
N ILE A 38 -5.57 2.18 -0.90
CA ILE A 38 -5.98 0.77 -0.98
C ILE A 38 -5.75 0.08 0.37
N PHE A 39 -4.57 0.23 0.97
CA PHE A 39 -4.23 -0.41 2.24
C PHE A 39 -5.05 0.13 3.39
N TYR A 40 -5.28 1.45 3.43
CA TYR A 40 -6.18 2.06 4.39
C TYR A 40 -7.57 1.43 4.31
N GLN A 41 -8.11 1.27 3.10
CA GLN A 41 -9.42 0.65 2.93
C GLN A 41 -9.45 -0.83 3.31
N LEU A 42 -8.40 -1.59 2.96
CA LEU A 42 -8.28 -3.01 3.32
C LEU A 42 -8.13 -3.22 4.83
N LYS A 43 -7.45 -2.29 5.52
CA LYS A 43 -7.23 -2.33 6.98
C LYS A 43 -8.46 -1.93 7.76
N ASN A 44 -9.09 -0.81 7.41
CA ASN A 44 -10.21 -0.28 8.19
C ASN A 44 -11.53 -0.96 7.84
N GLY A 45 -11.64 -1.57 6.65
CA GLY A 45 -12.93 -2.04 6.14
C GLY A 45 -13.92 -0.89 5.94
N GLY A 46 -15.06 -1.16 5.31
CA GLY A 46 -16.10 -0.15 5.10
C GLY A 46 -16.28 0.29 3.65
N ASN A 47 -16.98 1.40 3.46
CA ASN A 47 -17.37 1.89 2.14
C ASN A 47 -16.24 2.72 1.54
N TRP A 48 -15.83 2.40 0.32
CA TRP A 48 -14.83 3.18 -0.44
C TRP A 48 -15.19 4.67 -0.53
N ARG A 49 -16.48 5.02 -0.44
CA ARG A 49 -16.95 6.42 -0.45
C ARG A 49 -16.53 7.22 0.78
N ASP A 50 -16.24 6.56 1.89
CA ASP A 50 -15.86 7.20 3.15
C ASP A 50 -14.34 7.40 3.26
N LEU A 51 -13.61 7.15 2.17
CA LEU A 51 -12.19 7.40 2.09
C LEU A 51 -11.92 8.88 2.40
N THR A 52 -11.03 9.14 3.36
CA THR A 52 -10.73 10.50 3.82
C THR A 52 -10.17 11.35 2.67
N LYS A 53 -10.41 12.66 2.71
CA LYS A 53 -9.97 13.62 1.67
C LYS A 53 -8.45 13.67 1.48
N ASP A 54 -7.70 13.07 2.39
CA ASP A 54 -6.24 12.96 2.33
C ASP A 54 -5.76 11.96 1.27
N PHE A 55 -6.65 11.09 0.79
CA PHE A 55 -6.36 10.10 -0.25
C PHE A 55 -6.88 10.54 -1.62
N PRO A 56 -6.36 9.94 -2.72
CA PRO A 56 -6.94 10.11 -4.04
C PRO A 56 -8.43 9.76 -4.04
N PRO A 57 -9.23 10.33 -4.96
CA PRO A 57 -10.65 10.02 -5.06
C PRO A 57 -10.88 8.51 -5.12
N TYR A 58 -11.86 8.02 -4.35
CA TYR A 58 -12.12 6.59 -4.20
C TYR A 58 -12.30 5.87 -5.55
N SER A 59 -12.86 6.55 -6.56
CA SER A 59 -13.00 6.01 -7.92
C SER A 59 -11.66 5.67 -8.57
N THR A 60 -10.65 6.50 -8.35
CA THR A 60 -9.28 6.30 -8.84
C THR A 60 -8.62 5.14 -8.10
N VAL A 61 -8.77 5.11 -6.77
CA VAL A 61 -8.22 4.06 -5.91
C VAL A 61 -8.84 2.71 -6.25
N PHE A 62 -10.17 2.64 -6.36
CA PHE A 62 -10.91 1.44 -6.69
C PHE A 62 -10.60 0.92 -8.09
N TRP A 63 -10.45 1.81 -9.08
CA TRP A 63 -10.06 1.41 -10.43
C TRP A 63 -8.68 0.74 -10.44
N HIS A 64 -7.69 1.33 -9.76
CA HIS A 64 -6.35 0.73 -9.64
C HIS A 64 -6.38 -0.57 -8.85
N TYR A 65 -7.12 -0.62 -7.73
CA TYR A 65 -7.33 -1.84 -6.96
C TYR A 65 -7.86 -2.97 -7.84
N LYS A 66 -8.91 -2.71 -8.63
CA LYS A 66 -9.51 -3.72 -9.51
C LYS A 66 -8.51 -4.22 -10.56
N GLN A 67 -7.78 -3.32 -11.22
CA GLN A 67 -6.77 -3.65 -12.22
C GLN A 67 -5.60 -4.45 -11.64
N TRP A 68 -5.05 -4.01 -10.51
CA TRP A 68 -3.92 -4.68 -9.88
C TRP A 68 -4.32 -5.99 -9.20
N ARG A 69 -5.56 -6.09 -8.71
CA ARG A 69 -6.11 -7.34 -8.18
C ARG A 69 -6.28 -8.38 -9.29
N SER A 70 -6.79 -8.00 -10.47
CA SER A 70 -6.90 -8.95 -11.59
C SER A 70 -5.55 -9.39 -12.12
N GLN A 71 -4.50 -8.59 -11.94
CA GLN A 71 -3.11 -8.93 -12.29
C GLN A 71 -2.36 -9.68 -11.17
N GLY A 72 -2.98 -9.92 -10.01
CA GLY A 72 -2.34 -10.55 -8.85
C GLY A 72 -1.27 -9.70 -8.16
N ILE A 73 -1.15 -8.42 -8.51
CA ILE A 73 -0.11 -7.51 -7.99
C ILE A 73 -0.38 -7.16 -6.53
N ILE A 74 -1.65 -6.93 -6.17
CA ILE A 74 -2.05 -6.65 -4.78
C ILE A 74 -1.64 -7.80 -3.86
N GLN A 75 -1.84 -9.05 -4.28
CA GLN A 75 -1.48 -10.23 -3.48
C GLN A 75 0.04 -10.29 -3.26
N LYS A 76 0.83 -10.12 -4.32
CA LYS A 76 2.31 -10.10 -4.22
C LYS A 76 2.82 -9.01 -3.29
N ILE A 77 2.26 -7.81 -3.38
CA ILE A 77 2.65 -6.69 -2.51
C ILE A 77 2.27 -7.00 -1.05
N MET A 78 1.06 -7.48 -0.79
CA MET A 78 0.61 -7.85 0.56
C MET A 78 1.47 -8.98 1.15
N GLU A 79 1.85 -9.98 0.35
CA GLU A 79 2.74 -11.06 0.78
C GLU A 79 4.12 -10.55 1.18
N GLU A 80 4.73 -9.67 0.37
CA GLU A 80 6.04 -9.10 0.66
C GLU A 80 5.99 -8.17 1.88
N LEU A 81 4.95 -7.35 2.02
CA LEU A 81 4.74 -6.51 3.19
C LEU A 81 4.50 -7.34 4.45
N HIS A 82 3.67 -8.38 4.40
CA HIS A 82 3.47 -9.29 5.53
C HIS A 82 4.74 -10.07 5.89
N ARG A 83 5.56 -10.45 4.90
CA ARG A 83 6.86 -11.10 5.15
C ARG A 83 7.78 -10.19 5.97
N ARG A 84 7.79 -8.90 5.65
CA ARG A 84 8.58 -7.89 6.36
C ARG A 84 8.02 -7.56 7.73
N LEU A 85 6.70 -7.41 7.85
CA LEU A 85 6.06 -7.20 9.15
C LEU A 85 6.40 -8.34 10.12
N ARG A 86 6.32 -9.59 9.66
CA ARG A 86 6.74 -10.77 10.46
C ARG A 86 8.22 -10.75 10.84
N GLN A 87 9.09 -10.19 9.98
CA GLN A 87 10.52 -10.04 10.28
C GLN A 87 10.77 -8.91 11.28
N GLN A 88 10.03 -7.81 11.20
CA GLN A 88 10.13 -6.69 12.15
C GLN A 88 9.53 -7.03 13.50
N GLU A 89 8.39 -7.72 13.56
CA GLU A 89 7.81 -8.23 14.81
C GLU A 89 8.77 -9.19 15.51
N LYS A 90 9.42 -10.10 14.77
CA LYS A 90 10.46 -10.96 15.34
C LYS A 90 11.62 -10.16 15.95
N LYS A 91 12.04 -9.08 15.30
CA LYS A 91 13.15 -8.25 15.77
C LYS A 91 12.78 -7.46 17.04
N LEU A 92 11.53 -6.97 17.12
CA LEU A 92 10.99 -6.28 18.29
C LEU A 92 10.78 -7.23 19.49
N VAL A 93 10.36 -8.47 19.23
CA VAL A 93 10.25 -9.51 20.27
C VAL A 93 11.64 -9.92 20.77
N ASP A 94 12.64 -10.00 19.91
CA ASP A 94 14.02 -10.34 20.30
C ASP A 94 14.69 -9.20 21.10
N GLU A 95 14.46 -7.94 20.72
CA GLU A 95 14.93 -6.76 21.47
C GLU A 95 14.20 -6.54 22.81
N SER A 96 12.95 -7.01 22.95
CA SER A 96 12.19 -6.99 24.20
C SER A 96 12.54 -8.13 25.17
N ASN A 97 13.29 -9.16 24.73
CA ASN A 97 13.73 -10.27 25.56
C ASN A 97 15.13 -10.05 26.18
N TYR A 98 15.60 -8.80 26.17
CA TYR A 98 16.88 -8.37 26.75
C TYR A 98 16.68 -7.22 27.77
N ASP A 99 15.59 -7.29 28.54
CA ASP A 99 15.32 -6.53 29.77
C ASP A 99 14.87 -7.53 30.86
#